data_AF-A0A3M1MJH6-F1
#
_entry.id   AF-A0A3M1MJH6-F1
#
_cell.length_a   1.000
_cell.length_b   1.000
_cell.length_c   1.000
_cell.angle_alpha   90.00
_cell.angle_beta   90.00
_cell.angle_gamma   90.00
#
_symmetry.space_group_name_H-M   'P 1'
#
loop_
_entity.id
_entity.type
_entity.pdbx_description
1 polymer ?
#
loop_
_entity_poly.entity_id
_entity_poly.type
_entity_poly.pdbx_seq_one_letter_code
_entity_poly.pdbx_strand_id
1 'polypeptide(L)'
;MSGKYRWAAVGDINAFFGLMLDNVAGLILIVSLLHQSFDFPVEFALRHMIPGTAIGVFLGDLAFFFLAFRLARLSGSNSVTAMPLGLDTPSTFGMVFFVLGPAYKAALGDAAPDDSSAIQAAAMHAWHVGIC
;
A
#
# COMPACT_ATOMS: atom_id res chain seq x y z
N MET A 1 -33.21 21.19 -13.89
CA MET A 1 -32.66 20.39 -15.01
C MET A 1 -31.80 19.30 -14.40
N SER A 2 -32.30 18.05 -14.37
CA SER A 2 -31.62 16.90 -13.77
C SER A 2 -30.48 16.45 -14.69
N GLY A 3 -29.27 16.90 -14.40
CA GLY A 3 -28.07 16.51 -15.15
C GLY A 3 -27.65 15.10 -14.76
N LYS A 4 -27.70 14.16 -15.71
CA LYS A 4 -27.18 12.78 -15.56
C LYS A 4 -25.80 12.82 -14.90
N TYR A 5 -25.67 12.11 -13.78
CA TYR A 5 -24.40 11.93 -13.08
C TYR A 5 -23.34 11.44 -14.08
N ARG A 6 -22.31 12.27 -14.31
CA ARG A 6 -21.19 11.93 -15.20
C ARG A 6 -20.25 11.02 -14.40
N TRP A 7 -20.49 9.71 -14.55
CA TRP A 7 -19.73 8.64 -13.92
C TRP A 7 -18.29 8.51 -14.42
N ALA A 8 -17.95 9.16 -15.55
CA ALA A 8 -16.61 9.22 -16.09
C ALA A 8 -16.36 10.59 -16.75
N ALA A 9 -15.22 11.19 -16.42
CA ALA A 9 -14.64 12.35 -17.07
C ALA A 9 -13.26 11.98 -17.64
N VAL A 10 -12.84 12.66 -18.70
CA VAL A 10 -11.52 12.42 -19.34
C VAL A 10 -10.37 12.61 -18.34
N GLY A 11 -10.57 13.41 -17.29
CA GLY A 11 -9.61 13.60 -16.19
C GLY A 11 -9.38 12.37 -15.30
N ASP A 12 -10.29 11.39 -15.31
CA ASP A 12 -10.19 10.20 -14.45
C ASP A 12 -9.06 9.27 -14.87
N ILE A 13 -8.69 9.28 -16.16
CA ILE A 13 -7.53 8.53 -16.67
C ILE A 13 -6.23 9.10 -16.08
N ASN A 14 -6.11 10.43 -16.02
CA ASN A 14 -4.93 11.07 -15.43
C ASN A 14 -4.87 10.86 -13.92
N ALA A 15 -6.03 10.89 -13.25
CA ALA A 15 -6.13 10.56 -11.82
C ALA A 15 -5.78 9.09 -11.54
N PHE A 16 -6.21 8.16 -12.40
CA PHE A 16 -5.86 6.74 -12.30
C PHE A 16 -4.35 6.50 -12.43
N PHE A 17 -3.72 7.04 -13.48
CA PHE A 17 -2.28 6.91 -13.65
C PHE A 17 -1.49 7.62 -12.55
N GLY A 18 -1.96 8.79 -12.09
CA GLY A 18 -1.37 9.48 -10.94
C GLY A 18 -1.39 8.64 -9.68
N LEU A 19 -2.53 8.04 -9.35
CA LEU A 19 -2.70 7.17 -8.19
C LEU A 19 -1.91 5.86 -8.29
N MET A 20 -1.88 5.27 -9.49
CA MET A 20 -1.09 4.05 -9.74
C MET A 20 0.40 4.31 -9.55
N LEU A 21 0.91 5.41 -10.13
CA LEU A 21 2.32 5.79 -10.01
C LEU A 21 2.69 6.16 -8.56
N ASP A 22 1.81 6.84 -7.84
CA ASP A 22 1.99 7.16 -6.43
C ASP A 22 2.12 5.91 -5.56
N ASN A 23 1.23 4.93 -5.73
CA ASN A 23 1.29 3.66 -5.01
C ASN A 23 2.52 2.82 -5.36
N VAL A 24 2.92 2.79 -6.64
CA VAL A 24 4.16 2.11 -7.07
C VAL A 24 5.39 2.80 -6.46
N ALA A 25 5.43 4.13 -6.46
CA ALA A 25 6.52 4.89 -5.84
C ALA A 25 6.60 4.62 -4.33
N GLY A 26 5.45 4.60 -3.63
CA GLY A 26 5.36 4.25 -2.21
C GLY A 26 5.88 2.84 -1.92
N LEU A 27 5.54 1.86 -2.75
CA LEU A 27 6.04 0.49 -2.62
C LEU A 27 7.56 0.38 -2.82
N ILE A 28 8.08 1.00 -3.88
CA ILE A 28 9.52 1.03 -4.13
C ILE A 28 10.25 1.68 -2.96
N LEU A 29 9.68 2.75 -2.39
CA LEU A 29 10.22 3.44 -1.24
C LEU A 29 10.25 2.55 0.02
N ILE A 30 9.17 1.82 0.33
CA ILE A 30 9.13 0.86 1.45
C ILE A 30 10.22 -0.18 1.28
N VAL A 31 10.26 -0.84 0.12
CA VAL A 31 11.19 -1.94 -0.13
C VAL A 31 12.63 -1.46 -0.06
N SER A 32 12.92 -0.29 -0.65
CA SER A 32 14.25 0.30 -0.66
C SER A 32 14.72 0.70 0.74
N LEU A 33 13.85 1.28 1.57
CA LEU A 33 14.19 1.67 2.94
C LEU A 33 14.37 0.46 3.86
N LEU A 34 13.50 -0.54 3.73
CA LEU A 34 13.56 -1.76 4.54
C LEU A 34 14.82 -2.57 4.20
N HIS A 35 15.19 -2.64 2.92
CA HIS A 35 16.44 -3.26 2.50
C HIS A 35 17.67 -2.50 2.98
N GLN A 36 17.77 -1.19 2.72
CA GLN A 36 18.97 -0.43 3.09
C GLN A 36 19.16 -0.25 4.61
N SER A 37 18.07 -0.21 5.39
CA SER A 37 18.15 0.11 6.83
C SER A 37 18.18 -1.13 7.73
N PHE A 38 17.64 -2.26 7.27
CA PHE A 38 17.44 -3.46 8.08
C PHE A 38 17.92 -4.75 7.40
N ASP A 39 18.60 -4.67 6.25
CA ASP A 39 19.05 -5.84 5.45
C ASP A 39 17.91 -6.81 5.13
N PHE A 40 16.71 -6.27 4.91
CA PHE A 40 15.55 -7.10 4.58
C PHE A 40 15.71 -7.73 3.19
N PRO A 41 15.36 -9.02 3.01
CA PRO A 41 15.50 -9.71 1.74
C PRO A 41 14.55 -9.14 0.68
N VAL A 42 15.11 -8.47 -0.33
CA VAL A 42 14.35 -7.84 -1.43
C VAL A 42 13.52 -8.88 -2.18
N GLU A 43 14.05 -10.08 -2.42
CA GLU A 43 13.32 -11.18 -3.07
C GLU A 43 12.03 -11.55 -2.34
N PHE A 44 12.01 -11.50 -1.00
CA PHE A 44 10.81 -11.75 -0.23
C PHE A 44 9.80 -10.62 -0.42
N ALA A 45 10.27 -9.37 -0.37
CA ALA A 45 9.43 -8.19 -0.56
C ALA A 45 8.81 -8.15 -1.97
N LEU A 46 9.59 -8.43 -3.01
CA LEU A 46 9.12 -8.50 -4.39
C LEU A 46 8.08 -9.61 -4.59
N ARG A 47 8.27 -10.77 -3.95
CA ARG A 47 7.41 -11.94 -4.15
C ARG A 47 6.13 -11.92 -3.32
N HIS A 48 6.12 -11.31 -2.13
CA HIS A 48 4.97 -11.32 -1.23
C HIS A 48 4.40 -9.93 -0.96
N MET A 49 5.24 -8.93 -0.71
CA MET A 49 4.75 -7.59 -0.35
C MET A 49 4.18 -6.85 -1.56
N ILE A 50 4.88 -6.85 -2.70
CA ILE A 50 4.41 -6.16 -3.91
C ILE A 50 3.07 -6.69 -4.42
N PRO A 51 2.89 -8.00 -4.68
CA PRO A 51 1.61 -8.51 -5.15
C PRO A 51 0.50 -8.37 -4.09
N GLY A 52 0.82 -8.54 -2.81
CA GLY A 52 -0.13 -8.35 -1.71
C GLY A 52 -0.66 -6.91 -1.65
N THR A 53 0.23 -5.92 -1.67
CA THR A 53 -0.16 -4.51 -1.62
C THR A 53 -0.82 -4.05 -2.93
N ALA A 54 -0.38 -4.54 -4.08
CA ALA A 54 -1.03 -4.23 -5.37
C ALA A 54 -2.50 -4.67 -5.39
N ILE A 55 -2.81 -5.87 -4.88
CA ILE A 55 -4.18 -6.35 -4.73
C ILE A 55 -4.94 -5.53 -3.68
N GLY A 56 -4.31 -5.21 -2.55
CA GLY A 56 -4.91 -4.41 -1.49
C GLY A 56 -5.32 -3.01 -1.95
N VAL A 57 -4.42 -2.31 -2.66
CA VAL A 57 -4.68 -0.99 -3.25
C VAL A 57 -5.81 -1.10 -4.28
N PHE A 58 -5.76 -2.09 -5.19
CA PHE A 58 -6.80 -2.27 -6.20
C PHE A 58 -8.20 -2.51 -5.58
N LEU A 59 -8.29 -3.34 -4.54
CA LEU A 59 -9.54 -3.58 -3.82
C LEU A 59 -9.99 -2.35 -3.02
N GLY A 60 -9.05 -1.61 -2.42
CA GLY A 60 -9.31 -0.35 -1.73
C GLY A 60 -9.91 0.68 -2.68
N ASP A 61 -9.30 0.89 -3.84
CA ASP A 61 -9.77 1.82 -4.86
C ASP A 61 -11.16 1.43 -5.39
N LEU A 62 -11.41 0.14 -5.59
CA LEU A 62 -12.73 -0.36 -5.99
C LEU A 62 -13.81 -0.10 -4.92
N ALA A 63 -13.45 -0.26 -3.64
CA ALA A 63 -14.33 0.03 -2.52
C ALA A 63 -14.64 1.54 -2.42
N PHE A 64 -13.63 2.40 -2.57
CA PHE A 64 -13.81 3.86 -2.58
C PHE A 64 -14.62 4.34 -3.79
N PHE A 65 -14.43 3.74 -4.96
CA PHE A 65 -15.26 3.97 -6.14
C PHE A 65 -16.73 3.64 -5.85
N PHE A 66 -17.01 2.50 -5.23
CA PHE A 66 -18.37 2.10 -4.85
C PHE A 66 -18.97 3.03 -3.79
N LEU A 67 -18.17 3.47 -2.82
CA LEU A 67 -18.58 4.42 -1.79
C LEU A 67 -18.93 5.79 -2.39
N ALA A 68 -18.09 6.31 -3.28
CA ALA A 68 -18.32 7.57 -4.00
C ALA A 68 -19.60 7.49 -4.84
N PHE A 69 -19.84 6.37 -5.53
CA PHE A 69 -21.04 6.14 -6.32
C PHE A 69 -22.30 6.06 -5.45
N ARG A 70 -22.21 5.42 -4.28
CA ARG A 70 -23.31 5.33 -3.30
C ARG A 70 -23.60 6.69 -2.66
N LEU A 71 -22.57 7.47 -2.33
CA LEU A 71 -22.70 8.80 -1.72
C LEU A 71 -23.30 9.81 -2.71
N ALA A 72 -22.90 9.75 -3.98
CA ALA A 72 -23.49 10.58 -5.04
C ALA A 72 -25.00 10.29 -5.25
N ARG A 73 -25.41 9.01 -5.19
CA ARG A 73 -26.82 8.61 -5.26
C ARG A 73 -27.64 9.09 -4.06
N LEU A 74 -27.06 9.08 -2.85
CA LEU A 74 -27.73 9.51 -1.62
C LEU A 74 -27.81 11.03 -1.48
N SER A 75 -26.76 11.76 -1.85
CA SER A 75 -26.68 13.22 -1.70
C SER A 75 -27.39 14.00 -2.80
N GLY A 76 -27.69 13.37 -3.95
CA GLY A 76 -28.26 14.06 -5.12
C GLY A 76 -27.34 15.14 -5.72
N SER A 77 -26.09 15.23 -5.25
CA SER A 77 -25.08 16.21 -5.66
C SER A 77 -24.15 15.59 -6.69
N ASN A 78 -23.96 16.30 -7.81
CA ASN A 78 -23.04 15.91 -8.88
C ASN A 78 -21.56 16.26 -8.58
N SER A 79 -21.25 16.78 -7.38
CA SER A 79 -19.92 17.25 -6.97
C SER A 79 -19.27 16.35 -5.91
N VAL A 80 -19.51 15.03 -5.96
CA VAL A 80 -18.85 14.08 -5.06
C VAL A 80 -17.59 13.56 -5.76
N THR A 81 -16.43 13.92 -5.22
CA THR A 81 -15.11 13.45 -5.66
C THR A 81 -14.66 12.32 -4.75
N ALA A 82 -14.22 11.19 -5.32
CA ALA A 82 -13.55 10.15 -4.56
C ALA A 82 -12.20 10.69 -4.07
N MET A 83 -11.93 10.60 -2.77
CA MET A 83 -10.60 10.90 -2.23
C MET A 83 -9.72 9.69 -2.51
N PRO A 84 -8.63 9.84 -3.29
CA PRO A 84 -7.72 8.73 -3.56
C PRO A 84 -7.05 8.26 -2.27
N LEU A 85 -6.96 6.94 -2.10
CA LEU A 85 -6.09 6.33 -1.11
C LEU A 85 -4.66 6.36 -1.66
N GLY A 86 -3.91 7.41 -1.32
CA GLY A 86 -2.46 7.48 -1.57
C GLY A 86 -1.69 6.94 -0.36
N LEU A 87 -0.66 6.14 -0.62
CA LEU A 87 0.33 5.76 0.38
C LEU A 87 1.14 7.01 0.75
N ASP A 88 0.75 7.68 1.83
CA ASP A 88 1.44 8.89 2.29
C ASP A 88 2.89 8.55 2.70
N THR A 89 3.85 9.28 2.14
CA THR A 89 5.29 9.05 2.37
C THR A 89 5.64 9.13 3.86
N PRO A 90 5.23 10.15 4.64
CA PRO A 90 5.45 10.19 6.09
C PRO A 90 4.93 8.96 6.83
N SER A 91 3.71 8.52 6.52
CA SER A 91 3.08 7.35 7.14
C SER A 91 3.85 6.06 6.81
N THR A 92 4.30 5.97 5.56
CA THR A 92 5.11 4.87 5.04
C THR A 92 6.46 4.75 5.74
N PHE A 93 7.15 5.88 5.91
CA PHE A 93 8.38 5.97 6.71
C PHE A 93 8.13 5.53 8.15
N GLY A 94 7.04 5.99 8.76
CA GLY A 94 6.63 5.60 10.10
C GLY A 94 6.49 4.08 10.24
N MET A 95 5.77 3.44 9.32
CA MET A 95 5.56 1.99 9.33
C MET A 95 6.88 1.21 9.19
N VAL A 96 7.78 1.65 8.30
CA VAL A 96 9.08 0.99 8.08
C VAL A 96 9.97 1.06 9.33
N PHE A 97 10.12 2.25 9.92
CA PHE A 97 11.06 2.46 11.02
C PHE A 97 10.51 2.10 12.40
N PHE A 98 9.20 2.27 12.65
CA PHE A 98 8.60 2.03 13.96
C PHE A 98 7.90 0.68 14.10
N VAL A 99 7.54 0.01 13.00
CA VAL A 99 6.78 -1.26 13.04
C VAL A 99 7.56 -2.38 12.36
N LEU A 100 7.73 -2.33 11.04
CA LEU A 100 8.28 -3.44 10.25
C LEU A 100 9.75 -3.73 10.57
N GLY A 101 10.60 -2.71 10.59
CA GLY A 101 12.03 -2.82 10.89
C GLY A 101 12.33 -3.40 12.29
N PRO A 102 11.77 -2.85 13.38
CA PRO A 102 11.97 -3.39 14.72
C PRO A 102 11.31 -4.77 14.90
N ALA A 103 10.15 -5.04 14.28
CA ALA A 103 9.54 -6.37 14.31
C ALA A 103 10.43 -7.41 13.60
N TYR A 104 11.04 -7.06 12.46
CA TYR A 104 12.00 -7.92 11.76
C TYR A 104 13.23 -8.20 12.61
N LYS A 105 13.86 -7.18 13.20
CA LYS A 105 15.02 -7.37 14.09
C LYS A 105 14.68 -8.18 15.34
N ALA A 106 13.52 -7.95 15.93
CA ALA A 106 13.06 -8.72 17.09
C ALA A 106 12.80 -10.20 16.75
N ALA A 107 12.23 -10.47 15.57
CA ALA A 107 11.99 -11.84 15.10
C ALA A 107 13.27 -12.54 14.64
N LEU A 108 14.26 -11.79 14.13
CA LEU A 108 15.57 -12.32 13.73
C LEU A 108 16.43 -12.69 14.95
N GLY A 109 16.38 -11.90 16.04
CA GLY A 109 17.08 -12.20 17.29
C GLY A 109 18.60 -12.39 17.09
N ASP A 110 19.16 -13.45 17.68
CA ASP A 110 20.56 -13.89 17.52
C ASP A 110 20.73 -14.92 16.39
N ALA A 111 19.76 -15.06 15.47
CA ALA A 111 19.87 -16.02 14.38
C ALA A 111 21.11 -15.73 13.54
N ALA A 112 21.84 -16.79 13.17
CA ALA A 112 23.07 -16.66 12.39
C ALA A 112 22.75 -15.97 11.05
N PRO A 113 23.59 -15.02 10.60
CA PRO A 113 23.34 -14.21 9.40
C PRO A 113 23.28 -15.02 8.08
N ASP A 114 23.57 -16.31 8.11
CA ASP A 114 23.60 -17.20 6.96
C ASP A 114 22.42 -18.19 6.91
N ASP A 115 21.55 -18.21 7.94
CA ASP A 115 20.36 -19.06 7.93
C ASP A 115 19.22 -18.41 7.14
N SER A 116 19.20 -18.73 5.84
CA SER A 116 18.17 -18.27 4.90
C SER A 116 16.73 -18.62 5.36
N SER A 117 16.55 -19.67 6.16
CA SER A 117 15.24 -20.07 6.68
C SER A 117 14.78 -19.17 7.83
N ALA A 118 15.70 -18.79 8.72
CA ALA A 118 15.43 -17.86 9.82
C ALA A 118 15.12 -16.44 9.31
N ILE A 119 15.85 -15.99 8.29
CA ILE A 119 15.61 -14.68 7.64
C ILE A 119 14.21 -14.65 7.00
N GLN A 120 13.80 -15.72 6.31
CA GLN A 120 12.44 -15.77 5.74
C GLN A 120 11.35 -15.85 6.81
N ALA A 121 11.57 -16.58 7.91
CA ALA A 121 10.62 -16.64 9.01
C ALA A 121 10.45 -15.27 9.71
N ALA A 122 11.55 -14.55 9.94
CA ALA A 122 11.54 -13.21 10.50
C ALA A 122 10.85 -12.20 9.57
N ALA A 123 11.13 -12.28 8.26
CA ALA A 123 10.49 -11.45 7.24
C ALA A 123 8.98 -11.69 7.19
N MET A 124 8.55 -12.96 7.28
CA MET A 124 7.16 -13.34 7.30
C MET A 124 6.45 -12.89 8.58
N HIS A 125 7.12 -12.97 9.73
CA HIS A 125 6.59 -12.44 10.99
C HIS A 125 6.41 -10.92 10.92
N ALA A 126 7.42 -10.18 10.44
CA ALA A 126 7.32 -8.73 10.29
C ALA A 126 6.17 -8.34 9.37
N TRP A 127 6.00 -9.06 8.26
CA TRP A 127 4.88 -8.86 7.34
C TRP A 127 3.51 -9.07 8.00
N HIS A 128 3.33 -10.16 8.76
CA HIS A 128 2.07 -10.39 9.47
C HIS A 128 1.76 -9.31 10.51
N VAL A 129 2.79 -8.74 11.16
CA VAL A 129 2.61 -7.62 12.09
C VAL A 129 2.20 -6.34 11.35
N GLY A 130 2.73 -6.12 10.14
CA GLY A 130 2.41 -4.96 9.32
C GLY A 130 1.04 -4.98 8.63
N ILE A 131 0.42 -6.16 8.46
CA ILE A 131 -0.86 -6.34 7.73
C ILE A 131 -2.13 -6.18 8.58
N CYS A 132 -2.02 -5.78 9.85
CA CYS A 132 -3.17 -5.59 10.76
C CYS A 132 -4.28 -4.69 10.20
#